data_AF-A0A1I8PVD5-F1
#
_entry.id   AF-A0A1I8PVD5-F1
#
_cell.length_a   1.000
_cell.length_b   1.000
_cell.length_c   1.000
_cell.angle_alpha   90.00
_cell.angle_beta   90.00
_cell.angle_gamma   90.00
#
_symmetry.space_group_name_H-M   'P 1'
#
loop_
_entity.id
_entity.type
_entity.pdbx_description
1 polymer ?
#
loop_
_entity_poly.entity_id
_entity_poly.type
_entity_poly.pdbx_seq_one_letter_code
_entity_poly.pdbx_strand_id
1 'polypeptide(L)'
;MYSLRAFIITFSLLSTFCELSQSLEIFFARDLPLTIRLCCRPSEFFNVTSNECETIPNDFHNTTWEISNFWSDGNATKVNLLQDLTPEVVAVNCQEPYVYGFFEYSNDSDYCYTPHYHMQLQKYIIATIDCASLIHVYSYIYDSYLFGIGFSSLFLLLTIVIYGIFKELRHTLNWKLFIFNFVSWILAHTFVILSVRLMCVELVLYALIFFISSRLWLSVIGYDTWLIYVSNFREYDLKELDRKRLLVYTMCVWGVAILASFSSWFLRGSTPMDNWVSLIPIEFILCMALMSFAYFVYELFSIRKSVRNTRAGKHFIRNSISTILFLIYMSILPWVIMLLWLLNKNDISMAITFYIYLIIEGPIIFAIYVPVRKLRYLWKNRKPGSTPMDNWVSLIPIEFILCMALMSFAYFVYELFSIRKSVRNTRAGKHFIRNSISTILFLIYMSILPWVIMLLWLLNKNDISMAITFYIYLIIEGPIIFAIYVPVRKLRYLWKNRK
;
A
#
# COMPACT_ATOMS: atom_id res chain seq x y z
N MET A 1 -21.51 22.47 3.42
CA MET A 1 -22.61 21.55 3.82
C MET A 1 -23.18 20.74 2.67
N TYR A 2 -23.54 21.32 1.52
CA TYR A 2 -24.11 20.55 0.38
C TYR A 2 -23.19 19.43 -0.17
N SER A 3 -21.88 19.67 -0.22
CA SER A 3 -20.90 18.65 -0.66
C SER A 3 -20.79 17.45 0.30
N LEU A 4 -20.96 17.65 1.60
CA LEU A 4 -20.87 16.55 2.59
C LEU A 4 -22.13 15.66 2.54
N ARG A 5 -23.32 16.26 2.39
CA ARG A 5 -24.56 15.48 2.21
C ARG A 5 -24.54 14.66 0.91
N ALA A 6 -24.08 15.26 -0.18
CA ALA A 6 -23.91 14.53 -1.44
C ALA A 6 -22.95 13.34 -1.25
N PHE A 7 -21.81 13.55 -0.60
CA PHE A 7 -20.85 12.48 -0.31
C PHE A 7 -21.46 11.34 0.54
N ILE A 8 -22.19 11.67 1.62
CA ILE A 8 -22.85 10.66 2.46
C ILE A 8 -23.91 9.87 1.68
N ILE A 9 -24.69 10.54 0.82
CA ILE A 9 -25.70 9.88 -0.01
C ILE A 9 -25.03 8.95 -1.03
N THR A 10 -24.00 9.43 -1.74
CA THR A 10 -23.24 8.59 -2.67
C THR A 10 -22.61 7.39 -1.97
N PHE A 11 -22.11 7.58 -0.74
CA PHE A 11 -21.54 6.50 0.06
C PHE A 11 -22.58 5.44 0.46
N SER A 12 -23.74 5.87 0.93
CA SER A 12 -24.84 4.96 1.31
C SER A 12 -25.36 4.16 0.10
N LEU A 13 -25.48 4.83 -1.06
CA LEU A 13 -25.84 4.17 -2.32
C LEU A 13 -24.77 3.18 -2.78
N LEU A 14 -23.48 3.46 -2.53
CA LEU A 14 -22.41 2.53 -2.86
C LEU A 14 -22.43 1.27 -1.98
N SER A 15 -22.68 1.44 -0.67
CA SER A 15 -22.78 0.31 0.27
C SER A 15 -23.91 -0.63 -0.13
N THR A 16 -25.08 -0.06 -0.43
CA THR A 16 -26.26 -0.84 -0.88
C THR A 16 -26.04 -1.51 -2.22
N PHE A 17 -25.35 -0.84 -3.16
CA PHE A 17 -24.99 -1.47 -4.43
C PHE A 17 -24.02 -2.66 -4.24
N CYS A 18 -23.10 -2.57 -3.28
CA CYS A 18 -22.17 -3.64 -2.98
C CYS A 18 -22.86 -4.90 -2.40
N GLU A 19 -23.77 -4.69 -1.44
CA GLU A 19 -24.60 -5.77 -0.89
C GLU A 19 -25.47 -6.43 -1.99
N LEU A 20 -25.97 -5.62 -2.92
CA LEU A 20 -26.73 -6.12 -4.07
C LEU A 20 -25.85 -6.93 -5.05
N SER A 21 -24.62 -6.47 -5.32
CA SER A 21 -23.67 -7.14 -6.20
C SER A 21 -23.28 -8.53 -5.65
N GLN A 22 -22.95 -8.60 -4.35
CA GLN A 22 -22.65 -9.87 -3.68
C GLN A 22 -23.84 -10.83 -3.68
N SER A 23 -25.05 -10.33 -3.41
CA SER A 23 -26.24 -11.18 -3.45
C SER A 23 -26.57 -11.69 -4.85
N LEU A 24 -26.26 -10.92 -5.90
CA LEU A 24 -26.36 -11.35 -7.31
C LEU A 24 -25.32 -12.40 -7.68
N GLU A 25 -24.06 -12.26 -7.25
CA GLU A 25 -23.03 -13.30 -7.47
C GLU A 25 -23.42 -14.61 -6.79
N ILE A 26 -23.90 -14.56 -5.55
CA ILE A 26 -24.43 -15.73 -4.84
C ILE A 26 -25.63 -16.34 -5.58
N PHE A 27 -26.51 -15.50 -6.15
CA PHE A 27 -27.66 -15.97 -6.92
C PHE A 27 -27.24 -16.68 -8.21
N PHE A 28 -26.28 -16.14 -8.97
CA PHE A 28 -25.77 -16.76 -10.19
C PHE A 28 -24.90 -17.99 -9.94
N ALA A 29 -24.27 -18.10 -8.76
CA ALA A 29 -23.49 -19.28 -8.38
C ALA A 29 -24.35 -20.52 -8.06
N ARG A 30 -25.69 -20.38 -7.92
CA ARG A 30 -26.59 -21.50 -7.56
C ARG A 30 -26.69 -22.61 -8.61
N ASP A 31 -26.36 -22.33 -9.87
CA ASP A 31 -26.48 -23.30 -10.97
C ASP A 31 -25.18 -24.09 -11.24
N LEU A 32 -24.09 -23.78 -10.53
CA LEU A 32 -22.86 -24.56 -10.60
C LEU A 32 -22.94 -25.74 -9.62
N PRO A 33 -22.59 -26.97 -10.04
CA PRO A 33 -22.56 -28.11 -9.13
C PRO A 33 -21.57 -27.81 -8.00
N LEU A 34 -22.06 -27.82 -6.76
CA LEU A 34 -21.23 -27.60 -5.59
C LEU A 34 -20.21 -28.73 -5.48
N THR A 35 -18.92 -28.37 -5.54
CA THR A 35 -17.80 -29.29 -5.39
C THR A 35 -17.28 -29.27 -3.96
N ILE A 36 -16.70 -30.38 -3.52
CA ILE A 36 -15.96 -30.46 -2.25
C ILE A 36 -14.55 -30.97 -2.49
N ARG A 37 -13.56 -30.34 -1.86
CA ARG A 37 -12.17 -30.79 -1.92
C ARG A 37 -11.86 -31.78 -0.81
N LEU A 38 -11.52 -33.01 -1.17
CA LEU A 38 -11.08 -34.03 -0.23
C LEU A 38 -9.55 -34.10 -0.21
N CYS A 39 -8.97 -34.19 0.98
CA CYS A 39 -7.52 -34.32 1.15
C CYS A 39 -6.99 -35.66 0.63
N CYS A 40 -7.79 -36.71 0.82
CA CYS A 40 -7.50 -38.09 0.47
C CYS A 40 -8.73 -38.69 -0.20
N ARG A 41 -8.64 -39.93 -0.69
CA ARG A 41 -9.82 -40.62 -1.22
C ARG A 41 -10.85 -40.85 -0.10
N PRO A 42 -12.15 -41.01 -0.42
CA PRO A 42 -13.19 -41.21 0.59
C PRO A 42 -12.97 -42.37 1.58
N SER A 43 -12.17 -43.38 1.20
CA SER A 43 -11.80 -44.53 2.03
C SER A 43 -10.50 -44.34 2.83
N GLU A 44 -9.90 -43.17 2.75
CA GLU A 44 -8.61 -42.82 3.34
C GLU A 44 -8.78 -41.63 4.27
N PHE A 45 -7.85 -41.49 5.21
CA PHE A 45 -7.72 -40.32 6.07
C PHE A 45 -6.28 -39.82 6.00
N PHE A 46 -6.13 -38.50 6.15
CA PHE A 46 -4.82 -37.90 6.19
C PHE A 46 -4.20 -38.05 7.59
N ASN A 47 -3.08 -38.75 7.68
CA ASN A 47 -2.34 -38.89 8.93
C ASN A 47 -1.32 -37.76 9.06
N VAL A 48 -1.57 -36.85 10.01
CA VAL A 48 -0.71 -35.69 10.32
C VAL A 48 0.73 -36.10 10.67
N THR A 49 0.93 -37.30 11.23
CA THR A 49 2.25 -37.76 11.70
C THR A 49 3.13 -38.26 10.55
N SER A 50 2.56 -39.02 9.62
CA SER A 50 3.24 -39.56 8.44
C SER A 50 3.21 -38.61 7.25
N ASN A 51 2.29 -37.63 7.25
CA ASN A 51 2.03 -36.71 6.15
C ASN A 51 1.56 -37.44 4.87
N GLU A 52 0.90 -38.59 5.04
CA GLU A 52 0.41 -39.46 3.96
C GLU A 52 -1.07 -39.79 4.17
N CYS A 53 -1.75 -40.17 3.09
CA CYS A 53 -3.10 -40.71 3.13
C CYS A 53 -3.04 -42.19 3.52
N GLU A 54 -3.69 -42.55 4.62
CA GLU A 54 -3.75 -43.91 5.14
C GLU A 54 -5.17 -44.45 5.04
N THR A 55 -5.31 -45.75 4.77
CA THR A 55 -6.63 -46.39 4.69
C THR A 55 -7.32 -46.41 6.05
N ILE A 56 -8.60 -46.04 6.10
CA ILE A 56 -9.40 -46.12 7.31
C ILE A 56 -9.50 -47.61 7.72
N PRO A 57 -9.15 -47.99 8.96
CA PRO A 57 -9.23 -49.39 9.37
C PRO A 57 -10.67 -49.91 9.30
N ASN A 58 -10.85 -51.17 8.88
CA ASN A 58 -12.17 -51.78 8.63
C ASN A 58 -13.10 -51.76 9.86
N ASP A 59 -12.55 -51.63 11.07
CA ASP A 59 -13.33 -51.54 12.30
C ASP A 59 -14.07 -50.19 12.46
N PHE A 60 -13.83 -49.22 11.57
CA PHE A 60 -14.30 -47.83 11.66
C PHE A 60 -15.11 -47.34 10.45
N HIS A 61 -15.82 -48.25 9.75
CA HIS A 61 -16.67 -47.90 8.60
C HIS A 61 -17.80 -46.89 8.90
N ASN A 62 -18.09 -46.57 10.16
CA ASN A 62 -19.08 -45.56 10.57
C ASN A 62 -18.50 -44.13 10.55
N THR A 63 -17.72 -43.77 9.53
CA THR A 63 -17.36 -42.36 9.34
C THR A 63 -18.58 -41.64 8.79
N THR A 64 -19.23 -40.83 9.61
CA THR A 64 -20.37 -40.03 9.17
C THR A 64 -19.86 -38.84 8.37
N TRP A 65 -20.10 -38.83 7.06
CA TRP A 65 -19.78 -37.71 6.18
C TRP A 65 -20.79 -36.54 6.29
N GLU A 66 -21.49 -36.47 7.42
CA GLU A 66 -22.49 -35.45 7.73
C GLU A 66 -21.84 -34.28 8.47
N ILE A 67 -22.00 -33.07 7.93
CA ILE A 67 -21.66 -31.82 8.62
C ILE A 67 -22.94 -31.03 8.87
N SER A 68 -23.04 -30.43 10.06
CA SER A 68 -24.08 -29.44 10.35
C SER A 68 -23.75 -28.15 9.61
N ASN A 69 -24.51 -27.83 8.57
CA ASN A 69 -24.49 -26.52 7.94
C ASN A 69 -25.46 -25.60 8.70
N PHE A 70 -24.94 -24.50 9.24
CA PHE A 70 -25.76 -23.47 9.87
C PHE A 70 -26.12 -22.45 8.79
N TRP A 71 -27.41 -22.29 8.52
CA TRP A 71 -27.85 -21.26 7.60
C TRP A 71 -27.98 -19.92 8.33
N SER A 72 -28.01 -18.82 7.57
CA SER A 72 -28.17 -17.46 8.10
C SER A 72 -29.44 -17.24 8.93
N ASP A 73 -30.41 -18.16 8.84
CA ASP A 73 -31.66 -18.16 9.63
C ASP A 73 -31.52 -18.85 11.00
N GLY A 74 -30.35 -19.41 11.32
CA GLY A 74 -30.06 -20.10 12.58
C GLY A 74 -30.49 -21.57 12.61
N ASN A 75 -31.05 -22.12 11.53
CA ASN A 75 -31.39 -23.53 11.46
C ASN A 75 -30.17 -24.37 11.05
N ALA A 76 -29.89 -25.41 11.83
CA ALA A 76 -28.87 -26.39 11.49
C ALA A 76 -29.48 -27.47 10.58
N THR A 77 -28.99 -27.56 9.35
CA THR A 77 -29.29 -28.70 8.46
C THR A 77 -28.06 -29.60 8.37
N LYS A 78 -28.25 -30.91 8.31
CA LYS A 78 -27.15 -31.82 8.05
C LYS A 78 -26.97 -31.99 6.55
N VAL A 79 -25.75 -31.79 6.06
CA VAL A 79 -25.37 -32.01 4.67
C VAL A 79 -24.41 -33.20 4.63
N ASN A 80 -24.69 -34.17 3.77
CA ASN A 80 -23.79 -35.30 3.54
C ASN A 80 -22.83 -34.95 2.41
N LEU A 81 -21.57 -34.69 2.76
CA LEU A 81 -20.57 -34.16 1.84
C LEU A 81 -20.28 -35.07 0.64
N LEU A 82 -20.48 -36.38 0.74
CA LEU A 82 -20.21 -37.31 -0.36
C LEU A 82 -21.44 -37.58 -1.23
N GLN A 83 -22.65 -37.33 -0.70
CA GLN A 83 -23.90 -37.57 -1.42
C GLN A 83 -24.42 -36.30 -2.09
N ASP A 84 -24.26 -35.16 -1.41
CA ASP A 84 -24.84 -33.88 -1.82
C ASP A 84 -23.88 -33.03 -2.65
N LEU A 85 -22.57 -33.34 -2.64
CA LEU A 85 -21.51 -32.56 -3.30
C LEU A 85 -20.65 -33.48 -4.18
N THR A 86 -20.07 -32.92 -5.24
CA THR A 86 -19.15 -33.67 -6.11
C THR A 86 -17.74 -33.62 -5.54
N PRO A 87 -17.14 -34.76 -5.12
CA PRO A 87 -15.81 -34.76 -4.51
C PRO A 87 -14.70 -34.61 -5.56
N GLU A 88 -13.79 -33.68 -5.30
CA GLU A 88 -12.52 -33.49 -6.00
C GLU A 88 -11.38 -33.83 -5.02
N VAL A 89 -10.57 -34.85 -5.34
CA VAL A 89 -9.43 -35.22 -4.49
C VAL A 89 -8.24 -34.33 -4.83
N VAL A 90 -7.77 -33.57 -3.85
CA VAL A 90 -6.63 -32.66 -3.98
C VAL A 90 -5.51 -33.16 -3.07
N ALA A 91 -4.34 -33.45 -3.64
CA ALA A 91 -3.19 -33.91 -2.86
C ALA A 91 -2.74 -32.83 -1.86
N VAL A 92 -2.75 -33.18 -0.57
CA VAL A 92 -2.30 -32.31 0.52
C VAL A 92 -0.78 -32.19 0.47
N ASN A 93 -0.28 -31.05 0.01
CA ASN A 93 1.16 -30.80 -0.14
C ASN A 93 1.64 -29.82 0.94
N CYS A 94 1.53 -30.24 2.20
CA CYS A 94 1.62 -29.35 3.36
C CYS A 94 2.74 -29.82 4.29
N GLN A 95 3.54 -28.88 4.81
CA GLN A 95 4.65 -29.20 5.72
C GLN A 95 4.20 -29.32 7.19
N GLU A 96 3.15 -28.59 7.58
CA GLU A 96 2.56 -28.60 8.92
C GLU A 96 1.04 -28.41 8.78
N PRO A 97 0.26 -29.50 8.70
CA PRO A 97 -1.19 -29.42 8.55
C PRO A 97 -1.86 -29.08 9.89
N TYR A 98 -2.79 -28.13 9.88
CA TYR A 98 -3.59 -27.78 11.05
C TYR A 98 -4.99 -28.39 10.93
N VAL A 99 -5.42 -29.12 11.96
CA VAL A 99 -6.70 -29.82 11.96
C VAL A 99 -7.71 -29.01 12.78
N TYR A 100 -8.78 -28.55 12.14
CA TYR A 100 -9.91 -27.89 12.81
C TYR A 100 -11.08 -28.87 12.97
N GLY A 101 -11.63 -28.94 14.19
CA GLY A 101 -12.64 -29.93 14.56
C GLY A 101 -14.09 -29.59 14.19
N PHE A 102 -14.38 -28.36 13.74
CA PHE A 102 -15.75 -27.92 13.45
C PHE A 102 -15.72 -26.76 12.45
N PHE A 103 -16.38 -26.90 11.30
CA PHE A 103 -16.57 -25.79 10.37
C PHE A 103 -17.92 -25.85 9.64
N GLU A 104 -18.42 -24.64 9.38
CA GLU A 104 -19.46 -24.30 8.41
C GLU A 104 -18.90 -24.55 7.00
N TYR A 105 -19.71 -25.06 6.08
CA TYR A 105 -19.26 -25.32 4.70
C TYR A 105 -18.85 -23.99 4.05
N SER A 106 -17.60 -23.86 3.61
CA SER A 106 -17.14 -22.77 2.74
C SER A 106 -16.64 -23.36 1.43
N ASN A 107 -16.98 -22.72 0.32
CA ASN A 107 -16.48 -23.07 -1.01
C ASN A 107 -15.08 -22.48 -1.28
N ASP A 108 -14.41 -21.95 -0.24
CA ASP A 108 -13.05 -21.43 -0.35
C ASP A 108 -12.04 -22.53 -0.67
N SER A 109 -11.17 -22.24 -1.63
CA SER A 109 -10.26 -23.18 -2.29
C SER A 109 -9.16 -23.76 -1.40
N ASP A 110 -9.01 -23.26 -0.18
CA ASP A 110 -7.75 -23.39 0.57
C ASP A 110 -7.77 -24.49 1.63
N TYR A 111 -8.93 -25.12 1.82
CA TYR A 111 -9.13 -26.21 2.76
C TYR A 111 -9.45 -27.50 2.02
N CYS A 112 -9.04 -28.63 2.59
CA CYS A 112 -9.52 -29.93 2.17
C CYS A 112 -10.12 -30.67 3.37
N TYR A 113 -11.10 -31.52 3.10
CA TYR A 113 -11.79 -32.31 4.12
C TYR A 113 -11.16 -33.71 4.21
N THR A 114 -11.00 -34.20 5.44
CA THR A 114 -10.53 -35.55 5.74
C THR A 114 -11.27 -36.12 6.95
N PRO A 115 -11.47 -37.43 7.04
CA PRO A 115 -11.75 -38.07 8.31
C PRO A 115 -10.61 -37.82 9.32
N HIS A 116 -10.95 -37.63 10.59
CA HIS A 116 -10.01 -37.48 11.70
C HIS A 116 -10.55 -38.18 12.93
N TYR A 117 -9.72 -39.00 13.58
CA TYR A 117 -10.12 -39.75 14.77
C TYR A 117 -10.12 -38.84 16.01
N HIS A 118 -11.31 -38.55 16.55
CA HIS A 118 -11.46 -37.72 17.74
C HIS A 118 -11.34 -38.59 19.01
N MET A 119 -10.18 -38.52 19.68
CA MET A 119 -9.86 -39.39 20.83
C MET A 119 -10.93 -39.40 21.94
N GLN A 120 -11.52 -38.24 22.25
CA GLN A 120 -12.52 -38.14 23.34
C GLN A 120 -13.88 -38.74 22.97
N LEU A 121 -14.22 -38.74 21.67
CA LEU A 121 -15.51 -39.24 21.19
C LEU A 121 -15.39 -40.67 20.66
N GLN A 122 -14.18 -41.21 20.61
CA GLN A 122 -13.83 -42.52 20.04
C GLN A 122 -14.47 -42.78 18.68
N LYS A 123 -14.55 -41.74 17.84
CA LYS A 123 -15.15 -41.82 16.49
C LYS A 123 -14.39 -40.94 15.51
N TYR A 124 -14.44 -41.32 14.23
CA TYR A 124 -13.99 -40.47 13.14
C TYR A 124 -15.01 -39.37 12.91
N ILE A 125 -14.55 -38.12 13.00
CA ILE A 125 -15.29 -36.94 12.59
C ILE A 125 -14.66 -36.40 11.32
N ILE A 126 -15.41 -35.65 10.53
CA ILE A 126 -14.80 -34.90 9.44
C ILE A 126 -14.08 -33.71 10.05
N ALA A 127 -12.81 -33.55 9.70
CA ALA A 127 -12.04 -32.36 10.00
C ALA A 127 -11.59 -31.70 8.70
N THR A 128 -11.40 -30.40 8.76
CA THR A 128 -10.74 -29.66 7.70
C THR A 128 -9.25 -29.61 8.01
N ILE A 129 -8.44 -29.98 7.02
CA ILE A 129 -7.02 -29.67 7.04
C ILE A 129 -6.84 -28.31 6.40
N ASP A 130 -6.38 -27.39 7.22
CA ASP A 130 -5.83 -26.14 6.75
C ASP A 130 -4.32 -26.32 6.56
N CYS A 131 -3.90 -26.15 5.32
CA CYS A 131 -2.50 -26.18 4.94
C CYS A 131 -1.79 -24.84 5.14
N ALA A 132 -2.51 -23.84 5.63
CA ALA A 132 -2.12 -22.46 5.55
C ALA A 132 -1.61 -21.90 6.88
N SER A 133 -0.43 -22.37 7.30
CA SER A 133 0.44 -21.51 8.13
C SER A 133 0.74 -20.15 7.43
N LEU A 134 0.59 -20.12 6.10
CA LEU A 134 0.67 -18.91 5.28
C LEU A 134 -0.56 -17.99 5.43
N ILE A 135 -1.80 -18.48 5.55
CA ILE A 135 -3.00 -17.61 5.61
C ILE A 135 -3.00 -16.79 6.90
N HIS A 136 -2.61 -17.34 8.04
CA HIS A 136 -2.49 -16.57 9.29
C HIS A 136 -1.44 -15.47 9.18
N VAL A 137 -0.29 -15.75 8.55
CA VAL A 137 0.75 -14.75 8.30
C VAL A 137 0.28 -13.70 7.30
N TYR A 138 -0.44 -14.09 6.24
CA TYR A 138 -0.99 -13.15 5.26
C TYR A 138 -2.07 -12.26 5.85
N SER A 139 -3.02 -12.84 6.61
CA SER A 139 -4.05 -12.09 7.33
C SER A 139 -3.43 -11.04 8.26
N TYR A 140 -2.39 -11.42 9.00
CA TYR A 140 -1.68 -10.50 9.88
C TYR A 140 -0.95 -9.37 9.13
N ILE A 141 -0.21 -9.71 8.07
CA ILE A 141 0.48 -8.73 7.20
C ILE A 141 -0.55 -7.76 6.60
N TYR A 142 -1.72 -8.29 6.25
CA TYR A 142 -2.78 -7.56 5.61
C TYR A 142 -3.50 -6.60 6.57
N ASP A 143 -3.85 -7.03 7.77
CA ASP A 143 -4.38 -6.15 8.81
C ASP A 143 -3.36 -5.06 9.20
N SER A 144 -2.08 -5.42 9.32
CA SER A 144 -0.99 -4.47 9.56
C SER A 144 -0.89 -3.42 8.44
N TYR A 145 -1.08 -3.84 7.19
CA TYR A 145 -1.09 -2.96 6.03
C TYR A 145 -2.28 -1.98 6.06
N LEU A 146 -3.50 -2.48 6.31
CA LEU A 146 -4.68 -1.64 6.41
C LEU A 146 -4.54 -0.60 7.53
N PHE A 147 -4.03 -1.02 8.68
CA PHE A 147 -3.74 -0.12 9.80
C PHE A 147 -2.70 0.94 9.41
N GLY A 148 -1.59 0.53 8.79
CA GLY A 148 -0.53 1.43 8.36
C GLY A 148 -0.99 2.47 7.34
N ILE A 149 -1.83 2.09 6.38
CA ILE A 149 -2.44 3.03 5.42
C ILE A 149 -3.42 3.99 6.11
N GLY A 150 -4.23 3.49 7.06
CA GLY A 150 -5.09 4.33 7.88
C GLY A 150 -4.27 5.37 8.65
N PHE A 151 -3.15 4.93 9.24
CA PHE A 151 -2.20 5.79 9.94
C PHE A 151 -1.59 6.85 9.00
N SER A 152 -1.12 6.46 7.82
CA SER A 152 -0.61 7.36 6.78
C SER A 152 -1.64 8.45 6.42
N SER A 153 -2.90 8.07 6.26
CA SER A 153 -4.01 8.97 5.93
C SER A 153 -4.29 10.00 7.03
N LEU A 154 -4.11 9.64 8.30
CA LEU A 154 -4.24 10.58 9.42
C LEU A 154 -3.20 11.71 9.35
N PHE A 155 -1.95 11.41 8.95
CA PHE A 155 -0.91 12.43 8.77
C PHE A 155 -1.19 13.38 7.60
N LEU A 156 -1.75 12.83 6.52
CA LEU A 156 -2.23 13.64 5.39
C LEU A 156 -3.36 14.58 5.82
N LEU A 157 -4.34 14.05 6.54
CA LEU A 157 -5.46 14.84 7.06
C LEU A 157 -4.97 15.94 8.01
N LEU A 158 -4.02 15.60 8.90
CA LEU A 158 -3.42 16.57 9.81
C LEU A 158 -2.67 17.67 9.04
N THR A 159 -1.97 17.33 7.96
CA THR A 159 -1.32 18.31 7.08
C THR A 159 -2.37 19.24 6.46
N ILE A 160 -3.50 18.69 5.96
CA ILE A 160 -4.62 19.49 5.44
C ILE A 160 -5.15 20.46 6.50
N VAL A 161 -5.38 19.97 7.72
CA VAL A 161 -5.93 20.77 8.82
C VAL A 161 -4.98 21.89 9.21
N ILE A 162 -3.69 21.60 9.40
CA ILE A 162 -2.68 22.61 9.78
C ILE A 162 -2.67 23.73 8.75
N TYR A 163 -2.51 23.39 7.48
CA TYR A 163 -2.50 24.40 6.43
C TYR A 163 -3.84 25.10 6.24
N GLY A 164 -4.95 24.43 6.54
CA GLY A 164 -6.27 25.03 6.61
C GLY A 164 -6.33 26.13 7.68
N ILE A 165 -5.70 25.94 8.83
CA ILE A 165 -5.71 26.90 9.96
C ILE A 165 -4.90 28.15 9.66
N PHE A 166 -3.71 28.03 9.05
CA PHE A 166 -2.83 29.16 8.77
C PHE A 166 -3.24 29.90 7.50
N LYS A 167 -3.83 31.09 7.65
CA LYS A 167 -4.31 31.93 6.53
C LYS A 167 -3.20 32.26 5.55
N GLU A 168 -1.97 32.45 6.03
CA GLU A 168 -0.78 32.78 5.23
C GLU A 168 -0.44 31.69 4.21
N LEU A 169 -0.80 30.43 4.48
CA LEU A 169 -0.56 29.31 3.57
C LEU A 169 -1.72 29.16 2.55
N ARG A 170 -2.93 29.62 2.91
CA ARG A 170 -4.17 29.39 2.16
C ARG A 170 -4.23 30.10 0.81
N HIS A 171 -3.55 31.23 0.66
CA HIS A 171 -3.74 32.13 -0.48
C HIS A 171 -3.03 31.70 -1.77
N THR A 172 -2.10 30.76 -1.71
CA THR A 172 -1.33 30.34 -2.89
C THR A 172 -2.04 29.25 -3.69
N LEU A 173 -1.96 29.29 -5.03
CA LEU A 173 -2.48 28.23 -5.90
C LEU A 173 -1.84 26.87 -5.56
N ASN A 174 -0.52 26.85 -5.37
CA ASN A 174 0.24 25.65 -4.97
C ASN A 174 -0.38 24.91 -3.80
N TRP A 175 -0.81 25.64 -2.77
CA TRP A 175 -1.46 25.04 -1.61
C TRP A 175 -2.76 24.32 -1.98
N LYS A 176 -3.61 24.96 -2.81
CA LYS A 176 -4.86 24.32 -3.27
C LYS A 176 -4.58 23.03 -4.03
N LEU A 177 -3.54 23.02 -4.87
CA LEU A 177 -3.10 21.83 -5.60
C LEU A 177 -2.63 20.72 -4.64
N PHE A 178 -1.88 21.07 -3.59
CA PHE A 178 -1.48 20.11 -2.54
C PHE A 178 -2.68 19.52 -1.80
N ILE A 179 -3.70 20.32 -1.47
CA ILE A 179 -4.93 19.78 -0.86
C ILE A 179 -5.56 18.75 -1.78
N PHE A 180 -5.76 19.07 -3.06
CA PHE A 180 -6.40 18.13 -3.98
C PHE A 180 -5.59 16.83 -4.14
N ASN A 181 -4.26 16.93 -4.15
CA ASN A 181 -3.39 15.76 -4.10
C ASN A 181 -3.62 14.92 -2.82
N PHE A 182 -3.58 15.53 -1.64
CA PHE A 182 -3.74 14.83 -0.36
C PHE A 182 -5.14 14.25 -0.19
N VAL A 183 -6.18 14.96 -0.62
CA VAL A 183 -7.56 14.46 -0.64
C VAL A 183 -7.67 13.24 -1.54
N SER A 184 -7.03 13.26 -2.72
CA SER A 184 -7.01 12.10 -3.62
C SER A 184 -6.34 10.89 -2.95
N TRP A 185 -5.24 11.09 -2.24
CA TRP A 185 -4.59 10.04 -1.46
C TRP A 185 -5.45 9.46 -0.34
N ILE A 186 -6.05 10.33 0.48
CA ILE A 186 -6.93 9.91 1.58
C ILE A 186 -8.10 9.09 1.03
N LEU A 187 -8.75 9.58 -0.05
CA LEU A 187 -9.86 8.86 -0.67
C LEU A 187 -9.41 7.52 -1.25
N ALA A 188 -8.27 7.47 -1.95
CA ALA A 188 -7.72 6.21 -2.44
C ALA A 188 -7.54 5.19 -1.32
N HIS A 189 -6.90 5.61 -0.22
CA HIS A 189 -6.70 4.77 0.97
C HIS A 189 -8.01 4.32 1.61
N THR A 190 -8.99 5.23 1.76
CA THR A 190 -10.31 4.90 2.29
C THR A 190 -11.02 3.87 1.42
N PHE A 191 -11.02 4.03 0.09
CA PHE A 191 -11.64 3.08 -0.81
C PHE A 191 -10.90 1.73 -0.85
N VAL A 192 -9.57 1.71 -0.73
CA VAL A 192 -8.83 0.44 -0.53
C VAL A 192 -9.31 -0.26 0.73
N ILE A 193 -9.28 0.42 1.88
CA ILE A 193 -9.70 -0.18 3.16
C ILE A 193 -11.13 -0.71 3.09
N LEU A 194 -12.05 0.05 2.47
CA LEU A 194 -13.44 -0.37 2.32
C LEU A 194 -13.60 -1.53 1.32
N SER A 195 -12.92 -1.49 0.18
CA SER A 195 -12.97 -2.58 -0.82
C SER A 195 -12.57 -3.92 -0.21
N VAL A 196 -11.60 -3.87 0.68
CA VAL A 196 -11.07 -5.01 1.41
C VAL A 196 -12.06 -5.48 2.47
N ARG A 197 -12.53 -4.58 3.34
CA ARG A 197 -13.43 -4.92 4.46
C ARG A 197 -14.80 -5.40 3.99
N LEU A 198 -15.28 -4.85 2.88
CA LEU A 198 -16.58 -5.18 2.29
C LEU A 198 -16.47 -6.22 1.17
N MET A 199 -15.27 -6.68 0.82
CA MET A 199 -15.03 -7.59 -0.32
C MET A 199 -15.72 -7.12 -1.61
N CYS A 200 -15.56 -5.83 -1.93
CA CYS A 200 -16.27 -5.18 -3.03
C CYS A 200 -15.33 -4.79 -4.16
N VAL A 201 -15.55 -5.35 -5.35
CA VAL A 201 -14.66 -5.12 -6.50
C VAL A 201 -14.87 -3.72 -7.10
N GLU A 202 -16.08 -3.17 -7.03
CA GLU A 202 -16.41 -1.84 -7.51
C GLU A 202 -15.71 -0.75 -6.69
N LEU A 203 -15.52 -0.97 -5.39
CA LEU A 203 -14.75 -0.07 -4.53
C LEU A 203 -13.27 0.00 -4.96
N VAL A 204 -12.72 -1.07 -5.56
CA VAL A 204 -11.37 -1.07 -6.13
C VAL A 204 -11.28 -0.11 -7.31
N LEU A 205 -12.33 0.03 -8.12
CA LEU A 205 -12.37 1.00 -9.22
C LEU A 205 -12.29 2.44 -8.69
N TYR A 206 -13.01 2.76 -7.63
CA TYR A 206 -12.93 4.08 -6.99
C TYR A 206 -11.55 4.33 -6.41
N ALA A 207 -10.99 3.37 -5.67
CA ALA A 207 -9.62 3.45 -5.18
C ALA A 207 -8.62 3.76 -6.31
N LEU A 208 -8.77 3.10 -7.46
CA LEU A 208 -7.95 3.29 -8.64
C LEU A 208 -8.08 4.72 -9.22
N ILE A 209 -9.29 5.24 -9.37
CA ILE A 209 -9.53 6.62 -9.84
C ILE A 209 -8.77 7.61 -8.96
N PHE A 210 -8.89 7.49 -7.64
CA PHE A 210 -8.25 8.39 -6.70
C PHE A 210 -6.72 8.22 -6.65
N PHE A 211 -6.22 6.99 -6.83
CA PHE A 211 -4.79 6.71 -6.91
C PHE A 211 -4.17 7.31 -8.18
N ILE A 212 -4.81 7.19 -9.35
CA ILE A 212 -4.34 7.82 -10.59
C ILE A 212 -4.41 9.34 -10.47
N SER A 213 -5.50 9.86 -9.91
CA SER A 213 -5.70 11.30 -9.68
C SER A 213 -4.58 11.89 -8.81
N SER A 214 -4.17 11.24 -7.72
CA SER A 214 -3.08 11.73 -6.86
C SER A 214 -1.76 11.87 -7.63
N ARG A 215 -1.45 10.94 -8.54
CA ARG A 215 -0.26 11.00 -9.39
C ARG A 215 -0.33 12.14 -10.41
N LEU A 216 -1.48 12.31 -11.06
CA LEU A 216 -1.69 13.42 -11.98
C LEU A 216 -1.62 14.79 -11.27
N TRP A 217 -2.11 14.89 -10.03
CA TRP A 217 -1.95 16.10 -9.22
C TRP A 217 -0.48 16.42 -8.94
N LEU A 218 0.37 15.42 -8.67
CA LEU A 218 1.81 15.64 -8.52
C LEU A 218 2.44 16.19 -9.82
N SER A 219 2.02 15.67 -10.99
CA SER A 219 2.45 16.21 -12.29
C SER A 219 2.01 17.65 -12.49
N VAL A 220 0.76 17.98 -12.15
CA VAL A 220 0.24 19.36 -12.20
C VAL A 220 1.02 20.28 -11.26
N ILE A 221 1.33 19.85 -10.04
CA ILE A 221 2.15 20.63 -9.09
C ILE A 221 3.55 20.89 -9.66
N GLY A 222 4.16 19.87 -10.28
CA GLY A 222 5.45 20.01 -10.95
C GLY A 222 5.40 21.01 -12.10
N TYR A 223 4.38 20.90 -12.96
CA TYR A 223 4.15 21.82 -14.07
C TYR A 223 3.89 23.26 -13.59
N ASP A 224 3.07 23.44 -12.55
CA ASP A 224 2.76 24.75 -11.98
C ASP A 224 4.02 25.43 -11.42
N THR A 225 4.82 24.65 -10.69
CA THR A 225 6.11 25.10 -10.14
C THR A 225 7.08 25.49 -11.27
N TRP A 226 7.13 24.72 -12.36
CA TRP A 226 7.91 25.05 -13.54
C TRP A 226 7.41 26.31 -14.24
N LEU A 227 6.09 26.49 -14.38
CA LEU A 227 5.52 27.69 -15.00
C LEU A 227 5.89 28.95 -14.22
N ILE A 228 5.76 28.92 -12.88
CA ILE A 228 6.18 30.01 -11.98
C ILE A 228 7.66 30.33 -12.19
N TYR A 229 8.46 29.29 -12.41
CA TYR A 229 9.90 29.40 -12.60
C TYR A 229 10.25 30.07 -13.95
N VAL A 230 9.61 29.65 -15.05
CA VAL A 230 9.86 30.20 -16.39
C VAL A 230 9.32 31.62 -16.54
N SER A 231 8.18 31.94 -15.90
CA SER A 231 7.52 33.25 -16.05
C SER A 231 8.22 34.42 -15.33
N ASN A 232 9.42 34.22 -14.78
CA ASN A 232 10.28 35.27 -14.21
C ASN A 232 9.55 36.26 -13.28
N PHE A 233 8.96 35.76 -12.18
CA PHE A 233 8.50 36.56 -11.04
C PHE A 233 7.53 37.72 -11.34
N ARG A 234 6.86 37.75 -12.50
CA ARG A 234 5.82 38.74 -12.75
C ARG A 234 4.59 38.41 -11.89
N GLU A 235 4.61 38.90 -10.65
CA GLU A 235 3.46 39.05 -9.75
C GLU A 235 2.46 40.00 -10.41
N TYR A 236 1.76 39.53 -11.44
CA TYR A 236 0.50 40.14 -11.81
C TYR A 236 -0.56 39.75 -10.77
N ASP A 237 -1.58 40.58 -10.62
CA ASP A 237 -2.75 40.28 -9.77
C ASP A 237 -3.53 39.12 -10.40
N LEU A 238 -3.08 37.88 -10.11
CA LEU A 238 -3.36 36.66 -10.85
C LEU A 238 -4.59 35.91 -10.35
N LYS A 239 -5.39 36.46 -9.43
CA LYS A 239 -6.49 35.71 -8.77
C LYS A 239 -7.46 35.06 -9.76
N GLU A 240 -7.81 35.78 -10.83
CA GLU A 240 -8.71 35.25 -11.85
C GLU A 240 -8.02 34.22 -12.76
N LEU A 241 -6.74 34.43 -13.08
CA LEU A 241 -5.96 33.44 -13.84
C LEU A 241 -5.77 32.15 -13.03
N ASP A 242 -5.44 32.25 -11.74
CA ASP A 242 -5.29 31.12 -10.83
C ASP A 242 -6.58 30.33 -10.70
N ARG A 243 -7.73 31.01 -10.66
CA ARG A 243 -9.05 30.36 -10.65
C ARG A 243 -9.27 29.56 -11.93
N LYS A 244 -9.00 30.15 -13.10
CA LYS A 244 -9.13 29.47 -14.40
C LYS A 244 -8.18 28.28 -14.50
N ARG A 245 -6.91 28.46 -14.11
CA ARG A 245 -5.91 27.38 -14.07
C ARG A 245 -6.33 26.25 -13.17
N LEU A 246 -6.79 26.54 -11.94
CA LEU A 246 -7.27 25.53 -11.01
C LEU A 246 -8.45 24.73 -11.58
N LEU A 247 -9.38 25.40 -12.26
CA LEU A 247 -10.52 24.74 -12.90
C LEU A 247 -10.06 23.81 -14.02
N VAL A 248 -9.17 24.27 -14.90
CA VAL A 248 -8.60 23.46 -15.99
C VAL A 248 -7.83 22.26 -15.43
N TYR A 249 -6.99 22.46 -14.41
CA TYR A 249 -6.26 21.37 -13.77
C TYR A 249 -7.19 20.34 -13.15
N THR A 250 -8.21 20.78 -12.42
CA THR A 250 -9.22 19.90 -11.82
C THR A 250 -9.91 19.06 -12.89
N MET A 251 -10.41 19.69 -13.95
CA MET A 251 -11.08 18.97 -15.05
C MET A 251 -10.15 17.97 -15.72
N CYS A 252 -8.90 18.35 -15.98
CA CYS A 252 -7.91 17.48 -16.62
C CYS A 252 -7.56 16.28 -15.74
N VAL A 253 -7.21 16.50 -14.47
CA VAL A 253 -6.78 15.44 -13.56
C VAL A 253 -7.90 14.42 -13.32
N TRP A 254 -9.10 14.89 -12.94
CA TRP A 254 -10.21 13.98 -12.66
C TRP A 254 -10.75 13.32 -13.92
N GLY A 255 -10.86 14.07 -15.03
CA GLY A 255 -11.33 13.53 -16.31
C GLY A 255 -10.43 12.42 -16.84
N VAL A 256 -9.11 12.64 -16.83
CA VAL A 256 -8.13 11.64 -17.27
C VAL A 256 -8.12 10.43 -16.33
N ALA A 257 -8.17 10.64 -15.01
CA ALA A 257 -8.20 9.52 -14.05
C ALA A 257 -9.46 8.64 -14.21
N ILE A 258 -10.63 9.25 -14.39
CA ILE A 258 -11.89 8.54 -14.64
C ILE A 258 -11.78 7.75 -15.94
N LEU A 259 -11.39 8.40 -17.04
CA LEU A 259 -11.28 7.76 -18.34
C LEU A 259 -10.32 6.57 -18.31
N ALA A 260 -9.17 6.71 -17.64
CA ALA A 260 -8.17 5.66 -17.47
C ALA A 260 -8.71 4.45 -16.71
N SER A 261 -9.33 4.70 -15.55
CA SER A 261 -9.88 3.65 -14.69
C SER A 261 -11.04 2.92 -15.36
N PHE A 262 -11.94 3.63 -16.05
CA PHE A 262 -13.02 2.98 -16.81
C PHE A 262 -12.46 2.17 -17.98
N SER A 263 -11.47 2.69 -18.72
CA SER A 263 -10.82 1.94 -19.80
C SER A 263 -10.18 0.65 -19.26
N SER A 264 -9.49 0.73 -18.12
CA SER A 264 -8.93 -0.42 -17.41
C SER A 264 -10.00 -1.45 -17.03
N TRP A 265 -11.12 -0.98 -16.48
CA TRP A 265 -12.26 -1.81 -16.08
C TRP A 265 -12.91 -2.52 -17.27
N PHE A 266 -13.18 -1.81 -18.36
CA PHE A 266 -13.75 -2.40 -19.58
C PHE A 266 -12.83 -3.47 -20.18
N LEU A 267 -11.52 -3.21 -20.21
CA LEU A 267 -10.55 -4.18 -20.71
C LEU A 267 -10.53 -5.46 -19.86
N ARG A 268 -10.67 -5.34 -18.53
CA ARG A 268 -10.74 -6.49 -17.61
C ARG A 268 -11.86 -7.47 -17.97
N GLY A 269 -13.05 -6.97 -18.32
CA GLY A 269 -14.19 -7.82 -18.67
C GLY A 269 -14.08 -8.52 -20.04
N SER A 270 -13.18 -8.04 -20.91
CA SER A 270 -13.10 -8.48 -22.31
C SER A 270 -12.11 -9.61 -22.58
N THR A 271 -11.17 -9.88 -21.67
CA THR A 271 -10.09 -10.85 -21.90
C THR A 271 -10.00 -11.87 -20.76
N PRO A 272 -10.23 -13.18 -21.03
CA PRO A 272 -10.03 -14.25 -20.05
C PRO A 272 -8.54 -14.56 -19.79
N MET A 273 -7.62 -13.89 -20.48
CA MET A 273 -6.17 -14.04 -20.32
C MET A 273 -5.61 -12.88 -19.49
N ASP A 274 -5.00 -13.23 -18.35
CA ASP A 274 -4.18 -12.44 -17.42
C ASP A 274 -4.42 -10.92 -17.31
N ASN A 275 -4.83 -10.51 -16.10
CA ASN A 275 -5.14 -9.16 -15.56
C ASN A 275 -4.17 -7.98 -15.89
N TRP A 276 -3.17 -8.14 -16.74
CA TRP A 276 -2.20 -7.11 -17.08
C TRP A 276 -2.68 -6.15 -18.17
N VAL A 277 -3.51 -6.60 -19.11
CA VAL A 277 -4.00 -5.73 -20.19
C VAL A 277 -4.81 -4.56 -19.61
N SER A 278 -5.55 -4.80 -18.53
CA SER A 278 -6.25 -3.75 -17.79
C SER A 278 -5.29 -2.74 -17.13
N LEU A 279 -4.02 -3.06 -16.89
CA LEU A 279 -3.04 -2.13 -16.32
C LEU A 279 -2.42 -1.20 -17.37
N ILE A 280 -2.50 -1.52 -18.67
CA ILE A 280 -1.86 -0.74 -19.74
C ILE A 280 -2.26 0.75 -19.74
N PRO A 281 -3.56 1.13 -19.65
CA PRO A 281 -3.94 2.55 -19.61
C PRO A 281 -3.33 3.30 -18.43
N ILE A 282 -3.21 2.60 -17.30
CA ILE A 282 -2.68 3.12 -16.04
C ILE A 282 -1.18 3.35 -16.18
N GLU A 283 -0.46 2.32 -16.63
CA GLU A 283 0.97 2.39 -16.88
C GLU A 283 1.32 3.46 -17.90
N PHE A 284 0.56 3.57 -19.00
CA PHE A 284 0.80 4.59 -20.02
C PHE A 284 0.71 6.00 -19.44
N ILE A 285 -0.36 6.32 -18.71
CA ILE A 285 -0.54 7.65 -18.10
C ILE A 285 0.58 7.97 -17.13
N LEU A 286 1.04 6.96 -16.40
CA LEU A 286 2.04 7.16 -15.38
C LEU A 286 3.46 7.21 -15.94
N CYS A 287 3.73 6.51 -17.05
CA CYS A 287 4.91 6.74 -17.88
C CYS A 287 4.92 8.17 -18.42
N MET A 288 3.79 8.69 -18.91
CA MET A 288 3.68 10.08 -19.36
C MET A 288 3.91 11.08 -18.22
N ALA A 289 3.38 10.80 -17.03
CA ALA A 289 3.63 11.58 -15.82
C ALA A 289 5.12 11.58 -15.44
N LEU A 290 5.79 10.42 -15.52
CA LEU A 290 7.21 10.26 -15.24
C LEU A 290 8.08 11.01 -16.26
N MET A 291 7.76 10.90 -17.56
CA MET A 291 8.49 11.60 -18.62
C MET A 291 8.35 13.11 -18.47
N SER A 292 7.13 13.59 -18.19
CA SER A 292 6.86 15.00 -17.90
C SER A 292 7.70 15.45 -16.70
N PHE A 293 7.72 14.64 -15.64
CA PHE A 293 8.49 14.94 -14.45
C PHE A 293 10.00 14.97 -14.69
N ALA A 294 10.56 14.00 -15.41
CA ALA A 294 11.96 13.96 -15.78
C ALA A 294 12.37 15.17 -16.62
N TYR A 295 11.51 15.57 -17.56
CA TYR A 295 11.68 16.79 -18.34
C TYR A 295 11.68 18.04 -17.45
N PHE A 296 10.74 18.16 -16.50
CA PHE A 296 10.72 19.29 -15.56
C PHE A 296 11.97 19.34 -14.69
N VAL A 297 12.45 18.20 -14.18
CA VAL A 297 13.68 18.13 -13.40
C VAL A 297 14.87 18.58 -14.23
N TYR A 298 14.97 18.13 -15.49
CA TYR A 298 16.01 18.55 -16.42
C TYR A 298 16.00 20.08 -16.64
N GLU A 299 14.84 20.66 -16.93
CA GLU A 299 14.68 22.12 -17.11
C GLU A 299 15.06 22.89 -15.83
N LEU A 300 14.62 22.41 -14.67
CA LEU A 300 14.98 23.03 -13.38
C LEU A 300 16.50 23.03 -13.14
N PHE A 301 17.19 21.95 -13.52
CA PHE A 301 18.66 21.91 -13.46
C PHE A 301 19.31 22.86 -14.47
N SER A 302 18.79 22.90 -15.70
CA SER A 302 19.25 23.79 -16.76
C SER A 302 19.18 25.25 -16.30
N ILE A 303 18.03 25.68 -15.78
CA ILE A 303 17.87 27.08 -15.42
C ILE A 303 18.56 27.42 -14.09
N ARG A 304 18.69 26.45 -13.17
CA ARG A 304 19.58 26.60 -12.00
C ARG A 304 21.01 26.97 -12.42
N LYS A 305 21.52 26.39 -13.51
CA LYS A 305 22.84 26.72 -14.05
C LYS A 305 22.88 28.18 -14.53
N SER A 306 21.81 28.66 -15.15
CA SER A 306 21.68 30.04 -15.65
C SER A 306 21.52 31.08 -14.53
N VAL A 307 20.80 30.75 -13.46
CA VAL A 307 20.38 31.72 -12.41
C VAL A 307 21.32 31.73 -11.19
N ARG A 308 22.29 30.80 -11.12
CA ARG A 308 23.22 30.60 -9.99
C ARG A 308 23.92 31.87 -9.49
N ASN A 309 24.16 32.84 -10.38
CA ASN A 309 24.90 34.06 -10.08
C ASN A 309 24.04 35.18 -9.50
N THR A 310 22.71 35.05 -9.46
CA THR A 310 21.83 36.07 -8.89
C THR A 310 21.51 35.80 -7.41
N ARG A 311 21.45 36.86 -6.59
CA ARG A 311 21.15 36.78 -5.14
C ARG A 311 19.72 36.29 -4.88
N ALA A 312 18.76 36.78 -5.68
CA ALA A 312 17.36 36.35 -5.65
C ALA A 312 17.21 34.86 -6.02
N GLY A 313 17.97 34.40 -7.01
CA GLY A 313 18.05 33.00 -7.40
C GLY A 313 18.41 32.07 -6.26
N LYS A 314 19.42 32.42 -5.44
CA LYS A 314 19.89 31.57 -4.34
C LYS A 314 18.84 31.33 -3.25
N HIS A 315 18.09 32.36 -2.85
CA HIS A 315 17.04 32.22 -1.84
C HIS A 315 15.85 31.40 -2.37
N PHE A 316 15.44 31.65 -3.61
CA PHE A 316 14.33 30.96 -4.24
C PHE A 316 14.64 29.48 -4.55
N ILE A 317 15.86 29.18 -5.03
CA ILE A 317 16.34 27.81 -5.25
C ILE A 317 16.32 27.02 -3.94
N ARG A 318 16.76 27.61 -2.83
CA ARG A 318 16.77 26.93 -1.52
C ARG A 318 15.36 26.51 -1.08
N ASN A 319 14.34 27.33 -1.33
CA ASN A 319 12.96 27.00 -0.97
C ASN A 319 12.34 25.99 -1.94
N SER A 320 12.71 26.04 -3.22
CA SER A 320 12.15 25.18 -4.26
C SER A 320 12.77 23.77 -4.28
N ILE A 321 14.03 23.61 -3.87
CA ILE A 321 14.71 22.30 -3.80
C ILE A 321 13.94 21.30 -2.94
N SER A 322 13.37 21.72 -1.82
CA SER A 322 12.60 20.82 -0.95
C SER A 322 11.37 20.28 -1.67
N THR A 323 10.65 21.14 -2.38
CA THR A 323 9.49 20.75 -3.20
C THR A 323 9.90 19.84 -4.35
N ILE A 324 11.03 20.12 -5.01
CA ILE A 324 11.53 19.30 -6.12
C ILE A 324 11.94 17.92 -5.62
N LEU A 325 12.74 17.83 -4.55
CA LEU A 325 13.15 16.56 -3.95
C LEU A 325 11.94 15.75 -3.47
N PHE A 326 10.94 16.42 -2.91
CA PHE A 326 9.67 15.80 -2.57
C PHE A 326 8.99 15.22 -3.81
N LEU A 327 8.83 16.00 -4.88
CA LEU A 327 8.20 15.51 -6.10
C LEU A 327 8.97 14.34 -6.71
N ILE A 328 10.32 14.35 -6.65
CA ILE A 328 11.18 13.23 -7.07
C ILE A 328 10.86 11.98 -6.25
N TYR A 329 10.95 12.09 -4.92
CA TYR A 329 10.76 10.98 -4.00
C TYR A 329 9.38 10.37 -4.15
N MET A 330 8.36 11.23 -4.18
CA MET A 330 6.96 10.80 -4.16
C MET A 330 6.49 10.27 -5.50
N SER A 331 7.01 10.79 -6.61
CA SER A 331 6.53 10.39 -7.94
C SER A 331 7.31 9.22 -8.51
N ILE A 332 8.65 9.22 -8.42
CA ILE A 332 9.51 8.26 -9.12
C ILE A 332 9.67 6.96 -8.31
N LEU A 333 9.95 7.05 -7.01
CA LEU A 333 10.31 5.87 -6.23
C LEU A 333 9.20 4.81 -6.19
N PRO A 334 7.92 5.16 -5.96
CA PRO A 334 6.84 4.16 -5.92
C PRO A 334 6.64 3.50 -7.27
N TRP A 335 6.90 4.26 -8.33
CA TRP A 335 6.82 3.81 -9.71
C TRP A 335 7.84 2.76 -10.04
N VAL A 336 9.11 3.02 -9.69
CA VAL A 336 10.18 2.07 -9.87
C VAL A 336 9.88 0.80 -9.07
N ILE A 337 9.43 0.92 -7.81
CA ILE A 337 9.08 -0.24 -6.98
C ILE A 337 7.92 -1.02 -7.60
N MET A 338 6.85 -0.33 -8.04
CA MET A 338 5.67 -0.97 -8.63
C MET A 338 6.00 -1.67 -9.95
N LEU A 339 6.80 -1.04 -10.81
CA LEU A 339 7.22 -1.62 -12.09
C LEU A 339 8.15 -2.81 -11.88
N LEU A 340 9.07 -2.73 -10.92
CA LEU A 340 9.90 -3.87 -10.55
C LEU A 340 9.09 -5.01 -9.93
N TRP A 341 8.05 -4.70 -9.15
CA TRP A 341 7.14 -5.70 -8.61
C TRP A 341 6.34 -6.38 -9.72
N LEU A 342 5.83 -5.62 -10.68
CA LEU A 342 5.19 -6.14 -11.87
C LEU A 342 6.13 -7.10 -12.61
N LEU A 343 7.38 -6.70 -12.88
CA LEU A 343 8.36 -7.60 -13.52
C LEU A 343 8.70 -8.86 -12.69
N ASN A 344 8.41 -8.88 -11.40
CA ASN A 344 8.72 -9.97 -10.49
C ASN A 344 7.54 -10.33 -9.57
N LYS A 345 6.39 -10.67 -10.18
CA LYS A 345 5.12 -10.91 -9.47
C LYS A 345 5.20 -11.92 -8.31
N ASN A 346 6.12 -12.88 -8.39
CA ASN A 346 6.26 -13.93 -7.37
C ASN A 346 7.10 -13.48 -6.16
N ASP A 347 7.69 -12.28 -6.19
CA ASP A 347 8.50 -11.77 -5.09
C ASP A 347 7.67 -10.95 -4.10
N ILE A 348 7.23 -11.65 -3.05
CA ILE A 348 6.50 -11.08 -1.91
C ILE A 348 7.26 -9.90 -1.28
N SER A 349 8.60 -9.91 -1.33
CA SER A 349 9.43 -8.84 -0.75
C SER A 349 9.16 -7.49 -1.41
N MET A 350 8.87 -7.50 -2.71
CA MET A 350 8.61 -6.28 -3.49
C MET A 350 7.21 -5.73 -3.18
N ALA A 351 6.21 -6.59 -3.03
CA ALA A 351 4.88 -6.18 -2.56
C ALA A 351 4.95 -5.58 -1.14
N ILE A 352 5.68 -6.22 -0.21
CA ILE A 352 5.90 -5.70 1.14
C ILE A 352 6.60 -4.33 1.09
N THR A 353 7.62 -4.18 0.23
CA THR A 353 8.35 -2.91 0.10
C THR A 353 7.43 -1.79 -0.40
N PHE A 354 6.58 -2.08 -1.38
CA PHE A 354 5.58 -1.14 -1.87
C PHE A 354 4.58 -0.73 -0.78
N TYR A 355 4.12 -1.69 0.02
CA TYR A 355 3.24 -1.42 1.15
C TYR A 355 3.89 -0.58 2.23
N ILE A 356 5.13 -0.88 2.62
CA ILE A 356 5.89 -0.04 3.56
C ILE A 356 5.99 1.38 3.04
N TYR A 357 6.26 1.56 1.74
CA TYR A 357 6.29 2.88 1.12
C TYR A 357 4.97 3.65 1.32
N LEU A 358 3.82 3.03 1.04
CA LEU A 358 2.50 3.68 1.21
C LEU A 358 2.22 4.08 2.66
N ILE A 359 2.67 3.27 3.62
CA ILE A 359 2.53 3.52 5.06
C ILE A 359 3.38 4.73 5.49
N ILE A 360 4.63 4.83 5.02
CA ILE A 360 5.54 5.94 5.40
C ILE A 360 5.26 7.24 4.64
N GLU A 361 4.52 7.18 3.54
CA GLU A 361 4.28 8.31 2.64
C GLU A 361 3.63 9.52 3.34
N GLY A 362 2.55 9.30 4.11
CA GLY A 362 1.88 10.34 4.88
C GLY A 362 2.77 11.01 5.92
N PRO A 363 3.46 10.26 6.80
CA PRO A 363 4.45 10.80 7.72
C PRO A 363 5.56 11.61 7.05
N ILE A 364 6.06 11.16 5.89
CA ILE A 364 7.10 11.87 5.13
C ILE A 364 6.55 13.19 4.57
N ILE A 365 5.35 13.16 3.95
CA ILE A 365 4.65 14.37 3.51
C ILE A 365 4.54 15.37 4.67
N PHE A 366 4.05 14.90 5.81
CA PHE A 366 3.87 15.74 6.99
C PHE A 366 5.21 16.36 7.43
N ALA A 367 6.26 15.56 7.56
CA ALA A 367 7.57 16.04 7.99
C ALA A 367 8.16 17.10 7.04
N ILE A 368 7.95 16.94 5.73
CA ILE A 368 8.47 17.86 4.70
C ILE A 368 7.64 19.14 4.64
N TYR A 369 6.30 19.02 4.62
CA TYR A 369 5.40 20.16 4.40
C TYR A 369 4.95 20.85 5.67
N VAL A 370 5.14 20.28 6.85
CA VAL A 370 4.85 20.93 8.12
C VAL A 370 6.17 21.37 8.74
N PRO A 371 6.91 22.34 8.13
CA PRO A 371 8.21 22.72 8.65
C PRO A 371 8.02 23.40 10.00
N VAL A 372 8.50 22.69 11.03
CA VAL A 372 8.43 23.10 12.44
C VAL A 372 8.92 24.54 12.63
N ARG A 373 9.89 25.02 11.85
CA ARG A 373 10.44 26.38 11.98
C ARG A 373 9.48 27.48 11.52
N LYS A 374 8.83 27.32 10.36
CA LYS A 374 7.90 28.33 9.84
C LYS A 374 6.63 28.36 10.70
N LEU A 375 6.15 27.18 11.08
CA LEU A 375 5.05 27.03 12.03
C LEU A 375 5.39 27.65 13.38
N ARG A 376 6.55 27.32 13.96
CA ARG A 376 7.01 27.91 15.23
C ARG A 376 7.14 29.43 15.15
N TYR A 377 7.61 29.98 14.01
CA TYR A 377 7.67 31.42 13.80
C TYR A 377 6.27 32.06 13.73
N LEU A 378 5.38 31.50 12.91
CA LEU A 378 3.99 31.97 12.80
C LEU A 378 3.26 31.86 14.15
N TRP A 379 3.55 30.82 14.92
CA TRP A 379 2.99 30.60 16.23
C TRP A 379 3.51 31.60 17.25
N LYS A 380 4.84 31.79 17.32
CA LYS A 380 5.47 32.74 18.25
C LYS A 380 5.04 34.18 18.01
N ASN A 381 4.71 34.54 16.77
CA ASN A 381 4.32 35.89 16.39
C ASN A 381 2.82 36.13 16.42
N ARG A 382 2.01 35.15 16.84
CA ARG A 382 0.57 35.32 16.99
C ARG A 382 0.29 36.21 18.20
N LYS A 383 -0.38 37.35 18.00
CA LYS A 383 -0.69 38.28 19.10
C LYS A 383 -1.60 37.59 20.13
N PRO A 384 -1.25 37.61 21.43
CA PRO A 384 -2.12 37.10 22.48
C PRO A 384 -3.38 38.00 22.54
N GLY A 385 -4.52 37.47 22.12
CA GLY A 385 -5.77 38.23 22.04
C GLY A 385 -6.72 37.83 20.90
N SER A 386 -6.27 37.03 19.92
CA SER A 386 -7.17 36.44 18.92
C SER A 386 -7.61 35.03 19.33
N THR A 387 -8.70 34.90 20.08
CA THR A 387 -9.38 33.62 20.40
C THR A 387 -10.19 33.10 19.18
N PRO A 388 -10.55 31.79 19.06
CA PRO A 388 -10.74 30.77 20.10
C PRO A 388 -10.01 29.45 19.82
N MET A 389 -8.68 29.46 19.67
CA MET A 389 -7.92 28.22 19.45
C MET A 389 -7.05 27.78 20.62
N ASP A 390 -7.01 28.55 21.71
CA ASP A 390 -6.16 28.27 22.87
C ASP A 390 -6.55 26.97 23.61
N ASN A 391 -7.76 26.43 23.38
CA ASN A 391 -8.18 25.13 23.93
C ASN A 391 -7.77 23.91 23.08
N TRP A 392 -7.40 24.08 21.81
CA TRP A 392 -7.00 22.95 20.94
C TRP A 392 -5.50 22.69 20.97
N VAL A 393 -4.72 23.72 21.32
CA VAL A 393 -3.25 23.68 21.37
C VAL A 393 -2.72 22.76 22.47
N SER A 394 -3.48 22.52 23.53
CA SER A 394 -3.15 21.55 24.58
C SER A 394 -3.48 20.11 24.19
N LEU A 395 -4.24 19.85 23.11
CA LEU A 395 -4.84 18.54 22.91
C LEU A 395 -3.98 17.55 22.12
N ILE A 396 -3.00 18.00 21.34
CA ILE A 396 -2.09 17.07 20.66
C ILE A 396 -0.68 17.67 20.61
N PRO A 397 0.16 17.42 21.62
CA PRO A 397 1.57 17.81 21.53
C PRO A 397 2.19 17.12 20.31
N ILE A 398 3.04 17.84 19.58
CA ILE A 398 3.83 17.25 18.48
C ILE A 398 4.60 16.02 18.97
N GLU A 399 4.98 16.00 20.26
CA GLU A 399 5.53 14.85 20.97
C GLU A 399 4.58 13.67 20.99
N PHE A 400 3.26 13.86 21.15
CA PHE A 400 2.26 12.79 21.07
C PHE A 400 2.12 12.23 19.65
N ILE A 401 2.13 13.07 18.61
CA ILE A 401 2.10 12.59 17.21
C ILE A 401 3.40 11.85 16.85
N LEU A 402 4.55 12.37 17.29
CA LEU A 402 5.84 11.72 17.09
C LEU A 402 5.93 10.41 17.88
N CYS A 403 5.38 10.38 19.10
CA CYS A 403 5.31 9.20 19.95
C CYS A 403 4.35 8.18 19.36
N MET A 404 3.18 8.57 18.82
CA MET A 404 2.26 7.67 18.13
C MET A 404 2.87 7.11 16.83
N ALA A 405 3.65 7.89 16.09
CA ALA A 405 4.40 7.40 14.93
C ALA A 405 5.53 6.45 15.31
N LEU A 406 6.29 6.78 16.35
CA LEU A 406 7.36 5.91 16.87
C LEU A 406 6.79 4.65 17.50
N MET A 407 5.64 4.72 18.18
CA MET A 407 4.94 3.58 18.77
C MET A 407 4.31 2.70 17.69
N SER A 408 3.73 3.28 16.63
CA SER A 408 3.20 2.50 15.50
C SER A 408 4.33 1.84 14.71
N PHE A 409 5.46 2.53 14.51
CA PHE A 409 6.65 1.95 13.90
C PHE A 409 7.30 0.91 14.80
N ALA A 410 7.41 1.16 16.10
CA ALA A 410 7.95 0.20 17.07
C ALA A 410 7.04 -1.02 17.21
N TYR A 411 5.72 -0.85 17.14
CA TYR A 411 4.73 -1.93 17.11
C TYR A 411 4.90 -2.75 15.82
N PHE A 412 4.97 -2.10 14.66
CA PHE A 412 5.25 -2.78 13.38
C PHE A 412 6.58 -3.55 13.40
N VAL A 413 7.65 -2.96 13.96
CA VAL A 413 8.95 -3.62 14.12
C VAL A 413 8.87 -4.77 15.12
N TYR A 414 8.22 -4.58 16.26
CA TYR A 414 8.00 -5.61 17.26
C TYR A 414 7.25 -6.80 16.66
N GLU A 415 6.25 -6.54 15.83
CA GLU A 415 5.43 -7.57 15.19
C GLU A 415 6.17 -8.28 14.06
N LEU A 416 7.01 -7.58 13.30
CA LEU A 416 8.00 -8.23 12.42
C LEU A 416 8.95 -9.16 13.19
N PHE A 417 9.36 -8.78 14.41
CA PHE A 417 10.14 -9.64 15.30
C PHE A 417 9.31 -10.81 15.88
N SER A 418 8.02 -10.62 16.11
CA SER A 418 7.08 -11.66 16.55
C SER A 418 6.90 -12.73 15.45
N ILE A 419 6.65 -12.29 14.21
CA ILE A 419 6.60 -13.16 13.01
C ILE A 419 7.91 -13.92 12.86
N ARG A 420 9.07 -13.26 13.06
CA ARG A 420 10.38 -13.93 13.04
C ARG A 420 10.48 -15.05 14.08
N LYS A 421 9.91 -14.87 15.27
CA LYS A 421 9.93 -15.89 16.34
C LYS A 421 9.06 -17.09 15.97
N SER A 422 7.89 -16.85 15.37
CA SER A 422 6.97 -17.88 14.87
C SER A 422 7.58 -18.69 13.72
N VAL A 423 8.23 -18.01 12.78
CA VAL A 423 8.73 -18.60 11.52
C VAL A 423 10.17 -19.18 11.66
N ARG A 424 10.81 -19.06 12.83
CA ARG A 424 12.22 -19.46 13.06
C ARG A 424 12.48 -20.97 12.90
N ASN A 425 11.46 -21.79 13.14
CA ASN A 425 11.58 -23.24 13.16
C ASN A 425 11.37 -23.89 11.79
N THR A 426 10.85 -23.17 10.79
CA THR A 426 10.61 -23.72 9.45
C THR A 426 11.80 -23.49 8.52
N ARG A 427 12.11 -24.47 7.65
CA ARG A 427 13.22 -24.37 6.66
C ARG A 427 12.97 -23.25 5.64
N ALA A 428 11.71 -23.12 5.17
CA ALA A 428 11.27 -22.02 4.32
C ALA A 428 11.36 -20.67 5.05
N GLY A 429 10.99 -20.66 6.33
CA GLY A 429 11.13 -19.53 7.22
C GLY A 429 12.57 -19.04 7.36
N LYS A 430 13.56 -19.93 7.50
CA LYS A 430 14.98 -19.53 7.57
C LYS A 430 15.47 -18.83 6.30
N HIS A 431 14.99 -19.23 5.12
CA HIS A 431 15.40 -18.62 3.85
C HIS A 431 14.67 -17.28 3.61
N PHE A 432 13.38 -17.21 3.91
CA PHE A 432 12.60 -15.97 3.89
C PHE A 432 13.14 -14.96 4.91
N ILE A 433 13.37 -15.37 6.16
CA ILE A 433 13.92 -14.53 7.22
C ILE A 433 15.31 -14.01 6.84
N ARG A 434 16.20 -14.82 6.25
CA ARG A 434 17.54 -14.36 5.88
C ARG A 434 17.51 -13.28 4.79
N ASN A 435 16.66 -13.44 3.78
CA ASN A 435 16.52 -12.46 2.70
C ASN A 435 15.74 -11.23 3.17
N SER A 436 14.59 -11.41 3.81
CA SER A 436 13.75 -10.32 4.32
C SER A 436 14.43 -9.51 5.42
N ILE A 437 15.22 -10.12 6.33
CA ILE A 437 16.00 -9.35 7.32
C ILE A 437 17.15 -8.63 6.68
N SER A 438 17.83 -9.20 5.69
CA SER A 438 18.87 -8.47 4.95
C SER A 438 18.26 -7.27 4.23
N THR A 439 17.10 -7.44 3.60
CA THR A 439 16.40 -6.36 2.88
C THR A 439 15.78 -5.35 3.83
N ILE A 440 15.20 -5.77 4.96
CA ILE A 440 14.61 -4.88 5.98
C ILE A 440 15.71 -4.17 6.77
N LEU A 441 16.81 -4.83 7.17
CA LEU A 441 17.97 -4.16 7.76
C LEU A 441 18.65 -3.23 6.77
N PHE A 442 18.71 -3.60 5.49
CA PHE A 442 19.18 -2.72 4.43
C PHE A 442 18.24 -1.52 4.26
N LEU A 443 16.92 -1.70 4.27
CA LEU A 443 15.95 -0.60 4.19
C LEU A 443 15.97 0.25 5.45
N ILE A 444 16.04 -0.32 6.65
CA ILE A 444 16.24 0.39 7.93
C ILE A 444 17.59 1.12 7.89
N TYR A 445 18.66 0.52 7.39
CA TYR A 445 19.95 1.18 7.21
C TYR A 445 19.82 2.35 6.22
N MET A 446 19.20 2.14 5.05
CA MET A 446 18.98 3.18 4.04
C MET A 446 17.95 4.25 4.45
N SER A 447 17.07 3.95 5.40
CA SER A 447 15.99 4.86 5.86
C SER A 447 16.30 5.52 7.20
N ILE A 448 17.16 4.94 8.04
CA ILE A 448 17.50 5.42 9.38
C ILE A 448 18.92 5.96 9.40
N LEU A 449 19.88 5.36 8.68
CA LEU A 449 21.26 5.86 8.68
C LEU A 449 21.37 7.26 8.08
N PRO A 450 20.69 7.64 6.98
CA PRO A 450 20.71 9.03 6.53
C PRO A 450 20.11 9.99 7.55
N TRP A 451 19.15 9.52 8.36
CA TRP A 451 18.53 10.31 9.42
C TRP A 451 19.40 10.40 10.67
N VAL A 452 20.11 9.33 11.06
CA VAL A 452 21.10 9.34 12.14
C VAL A 452 22.28 10.22 11.75
N ILE A 453 22.76 10.14 10.52
CA ILE A 453 23.82 11.02 10.00
C ILE A 453 23.32 12.47 9.90
N MET A 454 22.08 12.71 9.45
CA MET A 454 21.48 14.05 9.42
C MET A 454 21.21 14.61 10.83
N LEU A 455 20.84 13.77 11.80
CA LEU A 455 20.63 14.14 13.20
C LEU A 455 21.98 14.45 13.88
N LEU A 456 23.01 13.62 13.67
CA LEU A 456 24.38 13.86 14.14
C LEU A 456 24.97 15.13 13.49
N TRP A 457 24.65 15.41 12.23
CA TRP A 457 25.01 16.65 11.55
C TRP A 457 24.25 17.87 12.12
N LEU A 458 22.96 17.74 12.41
CA LEU A 458 22.16 18.80 13.05
C LEU A 458 22.64 19.11 14.48
N LEU A 459 23.21 18.11 15.17
CA LEU A 459 23.77 18.24 16.51
C LEU A 459 25.20 18.81 16.51
N ASN A 460 26.00 18.60 15.45
CA ASN A 460 27.36 19.10 15.35
C ASN A 460 27.53 20.15 14.23
N LYS A 461 27.08 21.38 14.51
CA LYS A 461 26.91 22.47 13.53
C LYS A 461 28.17 22.97 12.80
N ASN A 462 29.38 22.59 13.22
CA ASN A 462 30.61 23.24 12.75
C ASN A 462 31.46 22.41 11.78
N ASP A 463 31.07 21.17 11.44
CA ASP A 463 31.93 20.30 10.64
C ASP A 463 31.41 20.10 9.20
N ILE A 464 32.00 20.86 8.27
CA ILE A 464 31.73 20.79 6.83
C ILE A 464 32.21 19.44 6.26
N SER A 465 33.17 18.77 6.91
CA SER A 465 33.69 17.48 6.43
C SER A 465 32.61 16.39 6.43
N MET A 466 31.72 16.36 7.44
CA MET A 466 30.60 15.39 7.48
C MET A 466 29.56 15.60 6.38
N ALA A 467 29.32 16.86 5.95
CA ALA A 467 28.42 17.15 4.84
C ALA A 467 29.00 16.68 3.51
N ILE A 468 30.32 16.82 3.33
CA ILE A 468 31.05 16.30 2.16
C ILE A 468 31.08 14.78 2.19
N THR A 469 31.31 14.14 3.35
CA THR A 469 31.25 12.68 3.50
C THR A 469 29.85 12.14 3.21
N PHE A 470 28.77 12.80 3.65
CA PHE A 470 27.38 12.43 3.33
C PHE A 470 27.06 12.57 1.83
N TYR A 471 27.59 13.61 1.18
CA TYR A 471 27.42 13.83 -0.25
C TYR A 471 28.23 12.84 -1.10
N ILE A 472 29.47 12.53 -0.68
CA ILE A 472 30.32 11.51 -1.28
C ILE A 472 29.69 10.11 -1.08
N TYR A 473 29.11 9.83 0.08
CA TYR A 473 28.40 8.58 0.37
C TYR A 473 27.20 8.38 -0.58
N LEU A 474 26.36 9.40 -0.75
CA LEU A 474 25.22 9.37 -1.70
C LEU A 474 25.64 9.21 -3.17
N ILE A 475 26.78 9.78 -3.57
CA ILE A 475 27.29 9.73 -4.94
C ILE A 475 28.02 8.41 -5.22
N ILE A 476 28.71 7.83 -4.24
CA ILE A 476 29.48 6.59 -4.39
C ILE A 476 28.61 5.34 -4.24
N GLU A 477 27.60 5.33 -3.36
CA GLU A 477 26.76 4.13 -3.18
C GLU A 477 25.79 3.87 -4.33
N GLY A 478 25.23 4.89 -4.99
CA GLY A 478 24.32 4.67 -6.13
C GLY A 478 24.96 3.82 -7.26
N PRO A 479 26.18 4.12 -7.71
CA PRO A 479 26.91 3.33 -8.69
C PRO A 479 27.48 2.00 -8.14
N ILE A 480 27.92 1.95 -6.88
CA ILE A 480 28.42 0.71 -6.26
C ILE A 480 27.29 -0.30 -6.06
N ILE A 481 26.08 0.14 -5.71
CA ILE A 481 24.88 -0.69 -5.62
C ILE A 481 24.50 -1.22 -7.01
N PHE A 482 24.60 -0.41 -8.07
CA PHE A 482 24.41 -0.87 -9.45
C PHE A 482 25.48 -1.90 -9.87
N ALA A 483 26.73 -1.75 -9.41
CA ALA A 483 27.84 -2.66 -9.70
C ALA A 483 27.84 -3.95 -8.85
N ILE A 484 27.27 -3.92 -7.63
CA ILE A 484 27.18 -5.07 -6.72
C ILE A 484 25.93 -5.93 -7.04
N TYR A 485 24.82 -5.33 -7.49
CA TYR A 485 23.56 -6.06 -7.77
C TYR A 485 23.39 -6.54 -9.21
N VAL A 486 24.15 -6.05 -10.18
CA VAL A 486 24.34 -6.78 -11.45
C VAL A 486 25.33 -7.91 -11.14
N PRO A 487 24.95 -9.20 -11.23
CA PRO A 487 25.88 -10.26 -10.90
C PRO A 487 27.03 -10.25 -11.92
N VAL A 488 28.17 -9.71 -11.51
CA VAL A 488 29.44 -9.77 -12.26
C VAL A 488 29.80 -11.23 -12.57
N ARG A 489 29.29 -12.21 -11.80
CA ARG A 489 29.40 -13.65 -12.12
C ARG A 489 28.58 -14.09 -13.35
N LYS A 490 27.42 -13.48 -13.63
CA LYS A 490 26.58 -13.83 -14.80
C LYS A 490 27.09 -13.13 -16.07
N LEU A 491 27.63 -11.92 -15.95
CA LEU A 491 28.34 -11.24 -17.05
C LEU A 491 29.69 -11.90 -17.36
N ARG A 492 30.45 -12.37 -16.36
CA ARG A 492 31.72 -13.07 -16.59
C ARG A 492 31.52 -14.47 -17.19
N TYR A 493 30.36 -15.12 -16.98
CA TYR A 493 29.98 -16.37 -17.64
C TYR A 493 29.51 -16.14 -19.09
N LEU A 494 28.72 -15.09 -19.33
CA LEU A 494 28.28 -14.69 -20.68
C LEU A 494 29.42 -14.12 -21.56
N TRP A 495 30.46 -13.56 -20.94
CA TRP A 495 31.63 -13.04 -21.66
C TRP A 495 32.70 -14.11 -21.92
N LYS A 496 32.75 -15.20 -21.13
CA LYS A 496 33.68 -16.32 -21.34
C LYS A 496 33.19 -17.32 -22.41
N ASN A 497 31.88 -17.32 -22.71
CA ASN A 497 31.26 -18.17 -23.75
C ASN A 497 30.96 -17.42 -25.07
N ARG A 498 31.60 -16.26 -25.30
CA ARG A 498 31.54 -15.50 -26.57
C ARG A 498 32.93 -15.34 -27.23
N LYS A 499 33.82 -16.30 -27.02
CA LYS A 499 35.00 -16.51 -27.87
C LYS A 499 34.95 -17.91 -28.44
#